data_AF-V9EP97-F1
#
_entry.id   AF-V9EP97-F1
#
_cell.length_a   1.000
_cell.length_b   1.000
_cell.length_c   1.000
_cell.angle_alpha   90.00
_cell.angle_beta   90.00
_cell.angle_gamma   90.00
#
_symmetry.space_group_name_H-M   'P 1'
#
loop_
_entity.id
_entity.type
_entity.pdbx_description
1 polymer ?
#
loop_
_entity_poly.entity_id
_entity_poly.type
_entity_poly.pdbx_seq_one_letter_code
_entity_poly.pdbx_strand_id
1 'polypeptide(L)'
;MTSPDSSSQRFMRNLRLADGDNESSEERTLTMEQTKELKALCKQLGFSYKKLLTKPNYAYKIPQEKLQEYHTKLNEFITRNKAQRK
;
A
#
# COMPACT_ATOMS: atom_id res chain seq x y z
N MET A 1 -19.05 41.24 -12.62
CA MET A 1 -19.03 40.01 -11.80
C MET A 1 -18.39 38.91 -12.62
N THR A 2 -17.09 38.72 -12.43
CA THR A 2 -16.22 37.82 -13.19
C THR A 2 -16.28 36.41 -12.61
N SER A 3 -16.60 35.45 -13.46
CA SER A 3 -16.64 34.02 -13.17
C SER A 3 -15.31 33.53 -12.56
N PRO A 4 -15.32 32.61 -11.59
CA PRO A 4 -14.08 32.12 -10.98
C PRO A 4 -13.25 31.33 -11.99
N ASP A 5 -11.97 31.69 -12.00
CA ASP A 5 -10.95 31.37 -12.96
C ASP A 5 -10.69 29.85 -13.11
N SER A 6 -10.76 29.40 -14.37
CA SER A 6 -10.54 28.03 -14.87
C SER A 6 -9.21 27.40 -14.43
N SER A 7 -8.24 28.22 -14.00
CA SER A 7 -6.93 27.79 -13.52
C SER A 7 -7.02 27.01 -12.20
N SER A 8 -7.95 27.39 -11.33
CA SER A 8 -8.16 26.78 -10.00
C SER A 8 -8.69 25.35 -10.10
N GLN A 9 -9.55 25.09 -11.09
CA GLN A 9 -10.11 23.75 -11.32
C GLN A 9 -9.07 22.81 -11.94
N ARG A 10 -8.18 23.30 -12.80
CA ARG A 10 -7.08 22.49 -13.36
C ARG A 10 -6.11 22.02 -12.27
N PHE A 11 -5.82 22.86 -11.29
CA PHE A 11 -4.98 22.47 -10.15
C PHE A 11 -5.64 21.38 -9.29
N MET A 12 -6.94 21.52 -9.00
CA MET A 12 -7.70 20.49 -8.26
C MET A 12 -7.86 19.19 -9.06
N ARG A 13 -7.92 19.27 -10.40
CA ARG A 13 -7.93 18.09 -11.28
C ARG A 13 -6.59 17.37 -11.30
N ASN A 14 -5.48 18.09 -11.31
CA ASN A 14 -4.14 17.48 -11.22
C ASN A 14 -3.86 16.88 -9.83
N LEU A 15 -4.39 17.49 -8.76
CA LEU A 15 -4.34 16.88 -7.43
C LEU A 15 -5.14 15.57 -7.37
N ARG A 16 -6.34 15.54 -7.97
CA ARG A 16 -7.16 14.32 -8.08
C ARG A 16 -6.57 13.24 -8.99
N LEU A 17 -5.73 13.60 -9.96
CA LEU A 17 -5.05 12.64 -10.83
C LEU A 17 -3.79 12.05 -10.18
N ALA A 18 -3.24 12.68 -9.14
CA ALA A 18 -2.25 12.05 -8.26
C ALA A 18 -2.88 11.02 -7.29
N ASP A 19 -4.18 11.15 -6.99
CA ASP A 19 -5.00 10.09 -6.38
C ASP A 19 -5.47 9.04 -7.41
N GLY A 20 -5.09 9.22 -8.68
CA GLY A 20 -5.41 8.35 -9.82
C GLY A 20 -4.40 7.23 -10.07
N ASP A 21 -3.43 7.01 -9.18
CA ASP A 21 -2.71 5.73 -9.05
C ASP A 21 -3.63 4.67 -8.44
N ASN A 22 -4.73 4.45 -9.15
CA ASN A 22 -5.65 3.33 -8.98
C ASN A 22 -5.04 2.04 -9.57
N GLU A 23 -3.72 1.95 -9.71
CA GLU A 23 -2.97 0.70 -9.90
C GLU A 23 -2.80 -0.06 -8.56
N SER A 24 -3.09 0.55 -7.41
CA SER A 24 -2.73 -0.05 -6.10
C SER A 24 -3.64 -1.19 -5.59
N SER A 25 -4.84 -1.38 -6.15
CA SER A 25 -5.79 -2.40 -5.65
C SER A 25 -5.76 -3.72 -6.44
N GLU A 26 -5.55 -3.68 -7.76
CA GLU A 26 -5.56 -4.90 -8.59
C GLU A 26 -4.18 -5.61 -8.64
N GLU A 27 -3.09 -4.88 -8.39
CA GLU A 27 -1.73 -5.44 -8.33
C GLU A 27 -1.38 -6.12 -6.99
N ARG A 28 -2.25 -6.01 -5.98
CA ARG A 28 -2.08 -6.62 -4.65
C ARG A 28 -2.91 -7.88 -4.46
N THR A 29 -3.17 -8.63 -5.52
CA THR A 29 -3.73 -9.98 -5.37
C THR A 29 -2.63 -10.91 -4.85
N LEU A 30 -2.35 -10.82 -3.55
CA LEU A 30 -1.55 -11.79 -2.83
C LEU A 30 -2.32 -13.10 -2.82
N THR A 31 -1.63 -14.21 -3.07
CA THR A 31 -2.25 -15.53 -2.90
C THR A 31 -2.57 -15.78 -1.43
N MET A 32 -3.45 -16.74 -1.15
CA MET A 32 -3.76 -17.12 0.23
C MET A 32 -2.49 -17.59 0.98
N GLU A 33 -1.57 -18.25 0.29
CA GLU A 33 -0.28 -18.68 0.84
C GLU A 33 0.64 -17.51 1.17
N GLN A 34 0.81 -16.56 0.24
CA GLN A 34 1.59 -15.33 0.47
C GLN A 34 1.04 -14.53 1.64
N THR A 35 -0.29 -14.48 1.78
CA THR A 35 -0.94 -13.82 2.92
C THR A 35 -0.67 -14.54 4.23
N LYS A 36 -0.67 -15.89 4.24
CA LYS A 36 -0.30 -16.70 5.42
C LYS A 36 1.16 -16.46 5.81
N GLU A 37 2.06 -16.40 4.83
CA GLU A 37 3.49 -16.10 5.05
C GLU A 37 3.70 -14.71 5.65
N LEU A 38 3.07 -13.68 5.08
CA LEU A 38 3.15 -12.32 5.65
C LEU A 38 2.61 -12.26 7.08
N LYS A 39 1.51 -12.98 7.36
CA LYS A 39 0.96 -13.06 8.72
C LYS A 39 1.92 -13.76 9.68
N ALA A 40 2.61 -14.81 9.24
CA ALA A 40 3.63 -15.49 10.02
C ALA A 40 4.84 -14.59 10.28
N LEU A 41 5.30 -13.87 9.26
CA LEU A 41 6.38 -12.88 9.36
C LEU A 41 6.03 -11.79 10.38
N CYS A 42 4.85 -11.18 10.29
CA CYS A 42 4.41 -10.20 11.29
C CYS A 42 4.43 -10.78 12.72
N LYS A 43 4.00 -12.03 12.89
CA LYS A 43 4.04 -12.72 14.19
C LYS A 43 5.47 -12.91 14.68
N GLN A 44 6.41 -13.31 13.82
CA GLN A 44 7.83 -13.45 14.14
C GLN A 44 8.46 -12.09 14.53
N LEU A 45 8.10 -11.04 13.81
CA LEU A 45 8.55 -9.66 14.08
C LEU A 45 7.88 -9.05 15.33
N GLY A 46 6.86 -9.71 15.89
CA GLY A 46 6.21 -9.31 17.13
C GLY A 46 5.12 -8.25 16.95
N PHE A 47 4.47 -8.17 15.79
CA PHE A 47 3.34 -7.27 15.57
C PHE A 47 2.18 -7.94 14.83
N SER A 48 0.98 -7.35 14.97
CA SER A 48 -0.24 -7.94 14.41
C SER A 48 -0.52 -7.46 12.99
N TYR A 49 -0.45 -8.37 12.02
CA TYR A 49 -0.85 -8.12 10.62
C TYR A 49 -2.26 -7.48 10.51
N LYS A 50 -3.25 -8.02 11.23
CA LYS A 50 -4.61 -7.46 11.23
C LYS A 50 -4.65 -6.00 11.71
N LYS A 51 -3.83 -5.65 12.70
CA LYS A 51 -3.81 -4.29 13.25
C LYS A 51 -3.10 -3.34 12.29
N LEU A 52 -2.06 -3.81 11.59
CA LEU A 52 -1.38 -3.05 10.55
C LEU A 52 -2.32 -2.65 9.41
N LEU A 53 -3.21 -3.56 8.97
CA LEU A 53 -4.17 -3.27 7.90
C LEU A 53 -5.38 -2.43 8.37
N THR A 54 -5.89 -2.68 9.57
CA THR A 54 -7.14 -2.05 10.04
C THR A 54 -6.94 -0.74 10.77
N LYS A 55 -5.73 -0.45 11.27
CA LYS A 55 -5.44 0.74 12.06
C LYS A 55 -4.32 1.54 11.40
N PRO A 56 -4.61 2.69 10.78
CA PRO A 56 -3.60 3.49 10.07
C PRO A 56 -2.46 3.93 11.00
N ASN A 57 -2.77 4.25 12.26
CA ASN A 57 -1.78 4.70 13.23
C ASN A 57 -0.98 3.57 13.90
N TYR A 58 -1.27 2.30 13.59
CA TYR A 58 -0.55 1.17 14.18
C TYR A 58 0.85 1.01 13.58
N ALA A 59 1.04 1.40 12.32
CA ALA A 59 2.34 1.37 11.65
C ALA A 59 3.40 2.18 12.41
N TYR A 60 3.04 3.37 12.91
CA TYR A 60 3.93 4.23 13.70
C TYR A 60 4.38 3.62 15.04
N LYS A 61 3.70 2.58 15.53
CA LYS A 61 4.05 1.89 16.78
C LYS A 61 4.99 0.71 16.56
N ILE A 62 5.25 0.34 15.31
CA ILE A 62 6.13 -0.76 14.94
C ILE A 62 7.52 -0.17 14.72
N PRO A 63 8.59 -0.79 15.25
CA PRO A 63 9.95 -0.40 14.92
C PRO A 63 10.16 -0.35 13.40
N GLN A 64 10.78 0.72 12.91
CA GLN A 64 10.92 0.97 11.47
C GLN A 64 11.61 -0.18 10.74
N GLU A 65 12.64 -0.77 11.33
CA GLU A 65 13.37 -1.93 10.79
C GLU A 65 12.44 -3.12 10.49
N LYS A 66 11.55 -3.44 11.44
CA LYS A 66 10.59 -4.55 11.32
C LYS A 66 9.50 -4.25 10.29
N LEU A 67 9.07 -2.99 10.23
CA LEU A 67 8.10 -2.56 9.23
C LEU A 67 8.72 -2.62 7.82
N GLN A 68 9.99 -2.22 7.69
CA GLN A 68 10.74 -2.30 6.46
C GLN A 68 10.92 -3.75 6.00
N GLU A 69 11.25 -4.68 6.90
CA GLU A 69 11.35 -6.10 6.57
C GLU A 69 10.04 -6.67 6.02
N TYR A 70 8.90 -6.31 6.64
CA TYR A 70 7.58 -6.65 6.11
C TYR A 70 7.33 -6.07 4.71
N HIS A 71 7.67 -4.80 4.49
CA HIS A 71 7.47 -4.16 3.19
C HIS A 71 8.37 -4.76 2.10
N THR A 72 9.61 -5.12 2.43
CA THR A 72 10.50 -5.85 1.53
C THR A 72 9.87 -7.16 1.09
N LYS A 73 9.38 -7.96 2.04
CA LYS A 73 8.72 -9.24 1.72
C LYS A 73 7.44 -9.06 0.90
N LEU A 74 6.63 -8.06 1.24
CA LEU A 74 5.44 -7.71 0.48
C LEU A 74 5.78 -7.34 -0.98
N ASN A 75 6.79 -6.50 -1.17
CA ASN A 75 7.24 -6.09 -2.49
C ASN A 75 7.83 -7.26 -3.30
N GLU A 76 8.56 -8.18 -2.67
CA GLU A 76 9.03 -9.41 -3.32
C GLU A 76 7.86 -10.21 -3.93
N PHE A 77 6.76 -10.38 -3.18
CA PHE A 77 5.59 -11.08 -3.69
C PHE A 77 4.92 -10.35 -4.84
N ILE A 78 4.78 -9.02 -4.74
CA ILE A 78 4.22 -8.19 -5.81
C ILE A 78 5.06 -8.34 -7.09
N THR A 79 6.39 -8.20 -6.98
CA THR A 79 7.30 -8.33 -8.13
C THR A 79 7.23 -9.72 -8.76
N ARG A 80 7.17 -10.79 -7.95
CA ARG A 80 6.99 -12.16 -8.45
C ARG A 80 5.66 -12.34 -9.17
N ASN A 81 4.56 -11.82 -8.62
CA ASN A 81 3.25 -11.92 -9.24
C ASN A 81 3.19 -11.11 -10.55
N LYS A 82 3.85 -9.96 -10.63
CA LYS A 82 4.01 -9.19 -11.88
C LYS A 82 4.80 -9.96 -12.94
N ALA A 83 5.88 -10.62 -12.53
CA ALA A 83 6.71 -11.42 -13.46
C ALA A 83 5.96 -12.63 -14.02
N GLN A 84 5.10 -13.29 -13.23
CA GLN A 84 4.31 -14.43 -13.67
C GLN A 84 3.16 -14.08 -14.63
N ARG A 85 2.78 -12.80 -14.71
CA ARG A 85 1.71 -12.32 -15.61
C ARG A 85 2.23 -11.89 -17.00
N LYS A 86 3.54 -11.92 -17.23
CA LYS A 86 4.17 -11.65 -18.54
C LYS A 86 4.46 -12.96 -19.27
#